data_AF-A0A1A9A902-F1
#
_entry.id   AF-A0A1A9A902-F1
#
_cell.length_a   1.000
_cell.length_b   1.000
_cell.length_c   1.000
_cell.angle_alpha   90.00
_cell.angle_beta   90.00
_cell.angle_gamma   90.00
#
_symmetry.space_group_name_H-M   'P 1'
#
loop_
_entity.id
_entity.type
_entity.pdbx_description
1 polymer ?
#
loop_
_entity_poly.entity_id
_entity_poly.type
_entity_poly.pdbx_seq_one_letter_code
_entity_poly.pdbx_strand_id
1 'polypeptide(L)'
;MGDKDADYNMLPSNLFYYNLEKKVDICSYNDSQYWRAIMIQLNTHEGITQISDHLKIAFCYVSYMRNNMLQYEERWNYLFYWTGVKILENLKILSNFYKAMGILNSVKVKFDSNKDYDDDFFEINEEEFNNLKKVYDYSQNYHDLETKTKNNYFKCSKKYDEYIKESVQHFKSQKTKCENDLSPYCKIFNKMFITYKMQTFLDFVCREVEPEIVAKEEYRGALGVPGSFNGLQAQTFQTGYSSRTNVLPGSEFQLEPALTPKSSPIDPMVITFPVFGILLTLFILYKFTPLGPWVHSHLLRKNNILREEIDEEDHELLQDEYTYRNENFHGNRHNMGYHPS
;
A
#
# COMPACT_ATOMS: atom_id res chain seq x y z
N MET A 1 2.10 -17.19 -1.64
CA MET A 1 1.33 -16.97 -0.41
C MET A 1 1.09 -15.47 -0.33
N GLY A 2 -0.09 -14.98 -0.69
CA GLY A 2 -0.40 -13.55 -0.58
C GLY A 2 -0.43 -13.15 0.90
N ASP A 3 0.02 -11.93 1.21
CA ASP A 3 -0.18 -11.33 2.52
C ASP A 3 -1.69 -11.28 2.80
N LYS A 4 -2.15 -12.01 3.83
CA LYS A 4 -3.59 -12.18 4.15
C LYS A 4 -4.28 -10.85 4.49
N ASP A 5 -3.48 -9.81 4.77
CA ASP A 5 -3.95 -8.48 5.14
C ASP A 5 -3.69 -7.43 4.05
N ALA A 6 -3.23 -7.83 2.86
CA ALA A 6 -2.84 -6.89 1.81
C ALA A 6 -3.94 -5.88 1.48
N ASP A 7 -5.19 -6.33 1.32
CA ASP A 7 -6.32 -5.45 0.98
C ASP A 7 -6.62 -4.42 2.06
N TYR A 8 -6.54 -4.81 3.32
CA TYR A 8 -6.71 -3.90 4.45
C TYR A 8 -5.55 -2.92 4.54
N ASN A 9 -4.31 -3.40 4.40
CA ASN A 9 -3.11 -2.57 4.46
C ASN A 9 -3.03 -1.56 3.29
N MET A 10 -3.67 -1.88 2.17
CA MET A 10 -3.75 -1.02 0.99
C MET A 10 -4.88 0.03 1.05
N LEU A 11 -5.67 0.08 2.12
CA LEU A 11 -6.66 1.14 2.30
C LEU A 11 -5.98 2.52 2.32
N PRO A 12 -6.60 3.57 1.73
CA PRO A 12 -6.00 4.90 1.63
C PRO A 12 -5.46 5.45 2.95
N SER A 13 -6.23 5.34 4.04
CA SER A 13 -5.80 5.80 5.36
C SER A 13 -4.55 5.05 5.84
N ASN A 14 -4.51 3.73 5.66
CA ASN A 14 -3.42 2.87 6.11
C ASN A 14 -2.13 3.15 5.31
N LEU A 15 -2.26 3.35 4.00
CA LEU A 15 -1.14 3.76 3.16
C LEU A 15 -0.57 5.12 3.57
N PHE A 16 -1.44 6.09 3.90
CA PHE A 16 -0.99 7.40 4.35
C PHE A 16 -0.25 7.31 5.69
N TYR A 17 -0.84 6.64 6.68
CA TYR A 17 -0.20 6.46 7.99
C TYR A 17 1.11 5.70 7.88
N TYR A 18 1.20 4.67 7.03
CA TYR A 18 2.46 4.00 6.73
C TYR A 18 3.54 4.96 6.20
N ASN A 19 3.17 5.96 5.41
CA ASN A 19 4.13 6.98 4.95
C ASN A 19 4.62 7.90 6.07
N LEU A 20 3.81 8.14 7.11
CA LEU A 20 4.20 8.92 8.31
C LEU A 20 5.12 8.14 9.26
N GLU A 21 5.13 6.80 9.16
CA GLU A 21 6.06 5.94 9.93
C GLU A 21 7.49 5.90 9.35
N LYS A 22 7.73 6.56 8.21
CA LYS A 22 9.06 6.61 7.60
C LYS A 22 10.04 7.42 8.46
N LYS A 23 11.32 7.03 8.40
CA LYS A 23 12.41 7.61 9.20
C LYS A 23 13.35 8.52 8.42
N VAL A 24 12.92 8.98 7.24
CA VAL A 24 13.75 9.86 6.39
C VAL A 24 13.36 11.31 6.67
N ASP A 25 14.30 12.06 7.25
CA ASP A 25 14.14 13.50 7.43
C ASP A 25 14.26 14.21 6.08
N ILE A 26 13.16 14.82 5.63
CA ILE A 26 13.08 15.58 4.38
C ILE A 26 12.86 17.08 4.62
N CYS A 27 13.06 17.57 5.85
CA CYS A 27 12.84 18.97 6.16
C CYS A 27 13.73 19.88 5.31
N SER A 28 13.17 20.97 4.77
CA SER A 28 13.94 21.93 3.97
C SER A 28 15.00 22.64 4.81
N TYR A 29 16.21 22.78 4.26
CA TYR A 29 17.29 23.55 4.86
C TYR A 29 16.93 25.03 5.04
N ASN A 30 16.08 25.57 4.14
CA ASN A 30 15.63 26.96 4.19
C ASN A 30 14.81 27.26 5.45
N ASP A 31 14.11 26.26 5.99
CA ASP A 31 13.30 26.38 7.22
C ASP A 31 14.04 25.84 8.45
N SER A 32 15.36 25.63 8.39
CA SER A 32 16.13 24.98 9.45
C SER A 32 16.01 25.67 10.82
N GLN A 33 15.92 27.00 10.87
CA GLN A 33 15.70 27.74 12.12
C GLN A 33 14.32 27.46 12.73
N TYR A 34 13.29 27.41 11.88
CA TYR A 34 11.93 27.09 12.31
C TYR A 34 11.86 25.66 12.84
N TRP A 35 12.40 24.69 12.11
CA TRP A 35 12.41 23.29 12.55
C TRP A 35 13.25 23.07 13.81
N ARG A 36 14.32 23.83 14.03
CA ARG A 36 15.04 23.84 15.32
C ARG A 36 14.14 24.32 16.46
N ALA A 37 13.36 25.38 16.25
CA ALA A 37 12.43 25.87 17.27
C ALA A 37 11.33 24.84 17.58
N ILE A 38 10.75 24.19 16.56
CA ILE A 38 9.78 23.10 16.73
C ILE A 38 10.40 21.94 17.51
N MET A 39 11.63 21.54 17.16
CA MET A 39 12.31 20.45 17.84
C MET A 39 12.58 20.75 19.32
N ILE A 40 12.92 22.00 19.66
CA ILE A 40 13.05 22.44 21.06
C ILE A 40 11.72 22.27 21.79
N GLN A 41 10.62 22.77 21.22
CA GLN A 41 9.29 22.64 21.82
C GLN A 41 8.92 21.17 22.08
N LEU A 42 9.08 20.31 21.07
CA LEU A 42 8.81 18.87 21.19
C LEU A 42 9.65 18.20 22.28
N ASN A 43 10.97 18.47 22.31
CA ASN A 43 11.86 17.87 23.29
C ASN A 43 11.59 18.33 24.73
N THR A 44 11.16 19.57 24.92
CA THR A 44 10.83 20.13 26.24
C THR A 44 9.45 19.73 26.74
N HIS A 45 8.60 19.19 25.86
CA HIS A 45 7.23 18.86 26.20
C HIS A 45 7.14 17.49 26.88
N GLU A 46 6.61 17.49 28.10
CA GLU A 46 6.52 16.29 28.93
C GLU A 46 5.69 15.20 28.23
N GLY A 47 6.31 14.02 28.08
CA GLY A 47 5.67 12.82 27.56
C GLY A 47 5.69 12.68 26.04
N ILE A 48 6.28 13.62 25.28
CA ILE A 48 6.52 13.43 23.83
C ILE A 48 8.01 13.53 23.44
N THR A 49 8.91 13.80 24.39
CA THR A 49 10.36 13.88 24.16
C THR A 49 10.89 12.64 23.44
N GLN A 50 10.44 11.43 23.80
CA GLN A 50 10.94 10.17 23.23
C GLN A 50 10.54 9.96 21.77
N ILE A 51 9.47 10.62 21.32
CA ILE A 51 8.94 10.50 19.95
C ILE A 51 9.18 11.77 19.12
N SER A 52 9.93 12.74 19.65
CA SER A 52 10.08 14.07 19.03
C SER A 52 10.70 14.04 17.63
N ASP A 53 11.74 13.22 17.43
CA ASP A 53 12.34 13.05 16.09
C ASP A 53 11.34 12.49 15.09
N HIS A 54 10.53 11.52 15.53
CA HIS A 54 9.54 10.87 14.67
C HIS A 54 8.40 11.82 14.31
N LEU A 55 7.89 12.59 15.28
CA LEU A 55 6.91 13.65 15.03
C LEU A 55 7.45 14.68 14.03
N LYS A 56 8.67 15.17 14.24
CA LYS A 56 9.31 16.15 13.33
C LYS A 56 9.40 15.61 11.90
N ILE A 57 9.82 14.35 11.72
CA ILE A 57 9.93 13.73 10.39
C ILE A 57 8.55 13.68 9.70
N ALA A 58 7.50 13.25 10.41
CA ALA A 58 6.14 13.23 9.88
C ALA A 58 5.61 14.64 9.55
N PHE A 59 5.90 15.62 10.41
CA PHE A 59 5.53 17.02 10.19
C PHE A 59 6.16 17.56 8.90
N CYS A 60 7.45 17.29 8.70
CA CYS A 60 8.14 17.68 7.48
C CYS A 60 7.63 16.95 6.25
N TYR A 61 7.35 15.65 6.35
CA TYR A 61 6.78 14.88 5.24
C TYR A 61 5.54 15.58 4.68
N VAL A 62 4.58 15.90 5.55
CA VAL A 62 3.31 16.55 5.20
C VAL A 62 3.50 17.99 4.73
N SER A 63 4.37 18.75 5.41
CA SER A 63 4.64 20.16 5.08
C SER A 63 5.23 20.36 3.68
N TYR A 64 5.99 19.37 3.18
CA TYR A 64 6.62 19.41 1.86
C TYR A 64 6.00 18.43 0.85
N MET A 65 4.80 17.90 1.13
CA MET A 65 4.05 17.14 0.12
C MET A 65 3.79 18.02 -1.10
N ARG A 66 3.91 17.45 -2.29
CA ARG A 66 3.58 18.17 -3.53
C ARG A 66 2.07 18.14 -3.74
N ASN A 67 1.52 19.23 -4.24
CA ASN A 67 0.07 19.39 -4.48
C ASN A 67 -0.53 18.34 -5.44
N ASN A 68 0.29 17.76 -6.31
CA ASN A 68 -0.12 16.70 -7.22
C ASN A 68 -0.04 15.28 -6.63
N MET A 69 0.39 15.13 -5.37
CA MET A 69 0.38 13.82 -4.71
C MET A 69 -1.04 13.44 -4.30
N LEU A 70 -1.34 12.14 -4.38
CA LEU A 70 -2.57 11.58 -3.82
C LEU A 70 -2.72 12.00 -2.35
N GLN A 71 -3.95 12.27 -1.94
CA GLN A 71 -4.31 12.66 -0.57
C GLN A 71 -3.67 13.98 -0.11
N TYR A 72 -3.16 14.80 -1.03
CA TYR A 72 -2.58 16.10 -0.68
C TYR A 72 -3.57 16.99 0.06
N GLU A 73 -4.81 17.13 -0.42
CA GLU A 73 -5.82 17.98 0.25
C GLU A 73 -6.10 17.53 1.70
N GLU A 74 -5.98 16.24 1.95
CA GLU A 74 -6.29 15.61 3.24
C GLU A 74 -5.09 15.47 4.18
N ARG A 75 -3.89 15.81 3.71
CA ARG A 75 -2.62 15.55 4.41
C ARG A 75 -2.57 16.08 5.84
N TRP A 76 -3.19 17.23 6.10
CA TRP A 76 -3.23 17.84 7.42
C TRP A 76 -4.19 17.14 8.37
N ASN A 77 -5.30 16.59 7.87
CA ASN A 77 -6.24 15.83 8.67
C ASN A 77 -5.65 14.46 9.05
N TYR A 78 -5.00 13.78 8.10
CA TYR A 78 -4.21 12.57 8.41
C TYR A 78 -3.13 12.86 9.45
N LEU A 79 -2.37 13.94 9.28
CA LEU A 79 -1.33 14.31 10.24
C LEU A 79 -1.90 14.57 11.62
N PHE A 80 -3.04 15.27 11.71
CA PHE A 80 -3.72 15.56 12.95
C PHE A 80 -4.06 14.28 13.72
N TYR A 81 -4.77 13.36 13.07
CA TYR A 81 -5.19 12.12 13.73
C TYR A 81 -4.01 11.20 14.06
N TRP A 82 -3.03 11.10 13.17
CA TRP A 82 -1.82 10.31 13.44
C TRP A 82 -1.04 10.87 14.62
N THR A 83 -0.81 12.18 14.65
CA THR A 83 -0.08 12.86 15.73
C THR A 83 -0.80 12.69 17.05
N GLY A 84 -2.11 12.89 17.07
CA GLY A 84 -2.90 12.74 18.29
C GLY A 84 -2.83 11.31 18.86
N VAL A 85 -2.90 10.27 18.02
CA VAL A 85 -2.69 8.88 18.48
C VAL A 85 -1.31 8.68 19.10
N LYS A 86 -0.23 9.10 18.43
CA LYS A 86 1.14 8.96 18.97
C LYS A 86 1.31 9.67 20.30
N ILE A 87 0.70 10.85 20.45
CA ILE A 87 0.74 11.62 21.68
C ILE A 87 -0.04 10.88 22.78
N LEU A 88 -1.27 10.45 22.51
CA LEU A 88 -2.13 9.76 23.50
C LEU A 88 -1.50 8.44 23.99
N GLU A 89 -0.80 7.71 23.12
CA GLU A 89 -0.05 6.49 23.50
C GLU A 89 1.09 6.76 24.51
N ASN A 90 1.62 7.99 24.56
CA ASN A 90 2.77 8.35 25.38
C ASN A 90 2.46 9.30 26.54
N LEU A 91 1.28 9.94 26.53
CA LEU A 91 0.87 10.89 27.57
C LEU A 91 0.02 10.23 28.65
N LYS A 92 0.25 10.67 29.90
CA LYS A 92 -0.60 10.32 31.06
C LYS A 92 -1.59 11.43 31.44
N ILE A 93 -1.43 12.63 30.88
CA ILE A 93 -2.14 13.86 31.29
C ILE A 93 -2.72 14.55 30.06
N LEU A 94 -4.04 14.77 30.05
CA LEU A 94 -4.77 15.36 28.92
C LEU A 94 -4.36 16.82 28.62
N SER A 95 -3.98 17.62 29.61
CA SER A 95 -3.50 18.99 29.35
C SER A 95 -2.20 19.04 28.54
N ASN A 96 -1.39 17.97 28.60
CA ASN A 96 -0.21 17.83 27.76
C ASN A 96 -0.58 17.47 26.31
N PHE A 97 -1.75 16.87 26.07
CA PHE A 97 -2.23 16.56 24.73
C PHE A 97 -2.49 17.84 23.92
N TYR A 98 -3.29 18.76 24.47
CA TYR A 98 -3.64 20.00 23.75
C TYR A 98 -2.42 20.88 23.45
N LYS A 99 -1.48 20.99 24.39
CA LYS A 99 -0.22 21.71 24.18
C LYS A 99 0.62 21.06 23.06
N ALA A 100 0.71 19.73 23.03
CA ALA A 100 1.42 19.02 21.98
C ALA A 100 0.75 19.18 20.61
N MET A 101 -0.59 19.10 20.55
CA MET A 101 -1.36 19.39 19.33
C MET A 101 -1.23 20.86 18.90
N GLY A 102 -1.02 21.79 19.83
CA GLY A 102 -0.70 23.19 19.53
C GLY A 102 0.63 23.37 18.78
N ILE A 103 1.63 22.53 19.04
CA ILE A 103 2.89 22.53 18.28
C ILE A 103 2.60 22.15 16.83
N LEU A 104 1.82 21.09 16.60
CA LEU A 104 1.37 20.69 15.25
C LEU A 104 0.57 21.81 14.57
N ASN A 105 -0.33 22.47 15.28
CA ASN A 105 -1.11 23.59 14.73
C ASN A 105 -0.18 24.71 14.21
N SER A 106 0.88 25.04 14.95
CA SER A 106 1.86 26.05 14.52
C SER A 106 2.58 25.66 13.23
N VAL A 107 2.78 24.35 12.99
CA VAL A 107 3.36 23.82 11.75
C VAL A 107 2.37 23.99 10.61
N LYS A 108 1.11 23.60 10.80
CA LYS A 108 0.06 23.77 9.79
C LYS A 108 -0.07 25.24 9.37
N VAL A 109 -0.17 26.17 10.33
CA VAL A 109 -0.28 27.61 10.06
C VAL A 109 0.86 28.09 9.16
N LYS A 110 2.12 27.69 9.42
CA LYS A 110 3.25 28.09 8.58
C LYS A 110 3.19 27.55 7.15
N PHE A 111 2.77 26.30 6.97
CA PHE A 111 2.91 25.58 5.69
C PHE A 111 1.61 25.44 4.88
N ASP A 112 0.46 25.82 5.44
CA ASP A 112 -0.87 25.74 4.80
C ASP A 112 -1.55 27.10 4.68
N SER A 113 -0.79 28.13 4.28
CA SER A 113 -1.30 29.48 4.04
C SER A 113 -2.05 30.08 5.25
N ASN A 114 -1.51 29.90 6.47
CA ASN A 114 -2.08 30.36 7.74
C ASN A 114 -3.45 29.76 8.10
N LYS A 115 -3.78 28.56 7.62
CA LYS A 115 -4.96 27.81 8.08
C LYS A 115 -4.62 27.01 9.33
N ASP A 116 -5.28 27.30 10.43
CA ASP A 116 -5.21 26.53 11.67
C ASP A 116 -6.16 25.32 11.67
N TYR A 117 -6.05 24.47 12.68
CA TYR A 117 -7.09 23.50 13.03
C TYR A 117 -8.23 24.19 13.76
N ASP A 118 -9.44 23.63 13.61
CA ASP A 118 -10.65 24.14 14.26
C ASP A 118 -10.51 24.09 15.80
N ASP A 119 -10.92 25.16 16.48
CA ASP A 119 -10.82 25.27 17.94
C ASP A 119 -11.64 24.18 18.65
N ASP A 120 -12.75 23.72 18.04
CA ASP A 120 -13.58 22.64 18.59
C ASP A 120 -12.76 21.35 18.84
N PHE A 121 -11.66 21.11 18.09
CA PHE A 121 -10.79 19.94 18.30
C PHE A 121 -10.01 19.96 19.62
N PHE A 122 -9.88 21.12 20.26
CA PHE A 122 -9.19 21.24 21.55
C PHE A 122 -10.16 21.13 22.74
N GLU A 123 -11.45 20.91 22.47
CA GLU A 123 -12.50 20.75 23.50
C GLU A 123 -12.95 19.30 23.68
N ILE A 124 -12.58 18.39 22.77
CA ILE A 124 -12.98 16.98 22.80
C ILE A 124 -12.05 16.13 23.68
N ASN A 125 -12.61 15.10 24.31
CA ASN A 125 -11.83 14.14 25.09
C ASN A 125 -11.17 13.05 24.22
N GLU A 126 -10.36 12.18 24.85
CA GLU A 126 -9.65 11.09 24.16
C GLU A 126 -10.59 10.10 23.44
N GLU A 127 -11.71 9.71 24.07
CA GLU A 127 -12.67 8.79 23.47
C GLU A 127 -13.32 9.43 22.23
N GLU A 128 -13.70 10.69 22.34
CA GLU A 128 -14.26 11.50 21.26
C GLU A 128 -13.27 11.67 20.11
N PHE A 129 -12.01 11.96 20.41
CA PHE A 129 -10.93 12.01 19.41
C PHE A 129 -10.81 10.70 18.64
N ASN A 130 -10.75 9.57 19.36
CA ASN A 130 -10.65 8.25 18.75
C ASN A 130 -11.89 7.89 17.92
N ASN A 131 -13.08 8.31 18.36
CA ASN A 131 -14.32 8.11 17.63
C ASN A 131 -14.36 8.92 16.34
N LEU A 132 -13.93 10.19 16.35
CA LEU A 132 -13.81 11.03 15.16
C LEU A 132 -12.76 10.47 14.20
N LYS A 133 -11.61 9.98 14.71
CA LYS A 133 -10.59 9.34 13.88
C LYS A 133 -11.15 8.17 13.09
N LYS A 134 -11.93 7.29 13.73
CA LYS A 134 -12.56 6.14 13.04
C LYS A 134 -13.52 6.58 11.95
N VAL A 135 -14.32 7.62 12.20
CA VAL A 135 -15.23 8.21 11.19
C VAL A 135 -14.45 8.80 10.04
N TYR A 136 -13.38 9.53 10.33
CA TYR A 136 -12.49 10.11 9.32
C TYR A 136 -11.84 9.02 8.47
N ASP A 137 -11.20 8.01 9.08
CA ASP A 137 -10.57 6.91 8.34
C ASP A 137 -11.57 6.18 7.45
N TYR A 138 -12.79 5.97 7.93
CA TYR A 138 -13.86 5.37 7.12
C TYR A 138 -14.21 6.23 5.90
N SER A 139 -14.32 7.56 6.07
CA SER A 139 -14.66 8.44 4.95
C SER A 139 -13.56 8.51 3.90
N GLN A 140 -12.31 8.49 4.35
CA GLN A 140 -11.14 8.44 3.48
C GLN A 140 -11.04 7.13 2.69
N ASN A 141 -11.48 6.02 3.29
CA ASN A 141 -11.44 4.71 2.67
C ASN A 141 -12.68 4.40 1.82
N TYR A 142 -13.75 5.18 1.97
CA TYR A 142 -15.08 4.88 1.43
C TYR A 142 -15.07 4.57 -0.08
N HIS A 143 -14.37 5.37 -0.89
CA HIS A 143 -14.35 5.16 -2.35
C HIS A 143 -13.71 3.84 -2.76
N ASP A 144 -12.62 3.45 -2.10
CA ASP A 144 -11.95 2.17 -2.34
C ASP A 144 -12.82 1.01 -1.86
N LEU A 145 -13.47 1.16 -0.70
CA LEU A 145 -14.44 0.19 -0.19
C LEU A 145 -15.59 0.00 -1.19
N GLU A 146 -16.17 1.09 -1.69
CA GLU A 146 -17.27 1.09 -2.64
C GLU A 146 -16.88 0.36 -3.94
N THR A 147 -15.73 0.71 -4.51
CA THR A 147 -15.24 0.15 -5.76
C THR A 147 -14.97 -1.35 -5.64
N LYS A 148 -14.28 -1.77 -4.57
CA LYS A 148 -13.95 -3.18 -4.34
C LYS A 148 -15.21 -4.01 -4.04
N THR A 149 -16.11 -3.51 -3.18
CA THR A 149 -17.31 -4.27 -2.79
C THR A 149 -18.34 -4.39 -3.91
N LYS A 150 -18.38 -3.45 -4.86
CA LYS A 150 -19.22 -3.56 -6.08
C LYS A 150 -18.67 -4.58 -7.07
N ASN A 151 -17.38 -4.89 -7.06
CA ASN A 151 -16.79 -5.90 -7.93
C ASN A 151 -17.22 -7.32 -7.50
N ASN A 152 -17.85 -8.07 -8.42
CA ASN A 152 -18.33 -9.44 -8.14
C ASN A 152 -17.19 -10.47 -8.00
N TYR A 153 -16.00 -10.15 -8.50
CA TYR A 153 -14.83 -11.04 -8.45
C TYR A 153 -13.96 -10.81 -7.21
N PHE A 154 -14.20 -9.73 -6.46
CA PHE A 154 -13.46 -9.43 -5.25
C PHE A 154 -13.96 -10.29 -4.09
N LYS A 155 -13.04 -10.97 -3.41
CA LYS A 155 -13.29 -11.71 -2.18
C LYS A 155 -12.61 -10.97 -1.04
N CYS A 156 -13.35 -10.62 -0.01
CA CYS A 156 -12.77 -9.93 1.12
C CYS A 156 -11.88 -10.87 1.91
N SER A 157 -10.72 -10.39 2.38
CA SER A 157 -10.08 -11.03 3.52
C SER A 157 -10.96 -10.84 4.77
N LYS A 158 -10.82 -11.72 5.76
CA LYS A 158 -11.56 -11.63 7.02
C LYS A 158 -11.36 -10.28 7.71
N LYS A 159 -10.10 -9.80 7.79
CA LYS A 159 -9.76 -8.50 8.38
C LYS A 159 -10.41 -7.33 7.63
N TYR A 160 -10.49 -7.41 6.31
CA TYR A 160 -11.13 -6.39 5.49
C TYR A 160 -12.65 -6.35 5.71
N ASP A 161 -13.29 -7.52 5.81
CA ASP A 161 -14.71 -7.65 6.14
C ASP A 161 -15.03 -7.14 7.56
N GLU A 162 -14.21 -7.49 8.55
CA GLU A 162 -14.32 -6.98 9.93
C GLU A 162 -14.21 -5.46 9.97
N TYR A 163 -13.22 -4.88 9.29
CA TYR A 163 -13.06 -3.44 9.18
C TYR A 163 -14.30 -2.75 8.58
N ILE A 164 -14.87 -3.28 7.49
CA ILE A 164 -16.08 -2.71 6.87
C ILE A 164 -17.24 -2.72 7.88
N LYS A 165 -17.52 -3.87 8.50
CA LYS A 165 -18.63 -4.03 9.43
C LYS A 165 -18.52 -3.07 10.61
N GLU A 166 -17.34 -3.00 11.23
CA GLU A 166 -17.07 -2.11 12.35
C GLU A 166 -17.20 -0.64 11.95
N SER A 167 -16.66 -0.25 10.79
CA SER A 167 -16.70 1.13 10.32
C SER A 167 -18.12 1.60 10.00
N VAL A 168 -18.92 0.76 9.32
CA VAL A 168 -20.32 1.06 9.00
C VAL A 168 -21.15 1.19 10.28
N GLN A 169 -21.00 0.24 11.21
CA GLN A 169 -21.72 0.28 12.49
C GLN A 169 -21.34 1.51 13.32
N HIS A 170 -20.03 1.79 13.42
CA HIS A 170 -19.51 2.93 14.16
C HIS A 170 -20.03 4.24 13.57
N PHE A 171 -19.93 4.42 12.26
CA PHE A 171 -20.44 5.60 11.56
C PHE A 171 -21.93 5.84 11.84
N LYS A 172 -22.77 4.79 11.72
CA LYS A 172 -24.20 4.88 12.03
C LYS A 172 -24.45 5.32 13.46
N SER A 173 -23.72 4.74 14.42
CA SER A 173 -23.85 5.11 15.82
C SER A 173 -23.48 6.57 16.07
N GLN A 174 -22.40 7.06 15.46
CA GLN A 174 -21.99 8.47 15.61
C GLN A 174 -22.95 9.43 14.92
N LYS A 175 -23.48 9.04 13.75
CA LYS A 175 -24.52 9.80 13.04
C LYS A 175 -25.74 10.00 13.94
N THR A 176 -26.28 8.93 14.53
CA THR A 176 -27.43 9.02 15.43
C THR A 176 -27.13 9.84 16.68
N LYS A 177 -25.93 9.70 17.27
CA LYS A 177 -25.49 10.52 18.41
C LYS A 177 -25.53 12.02 18.09
N CYS A 178 -25.16 12.41 16.87
CA CYS A 178 -25.00 13.81 16.47
C CYS A 178 -26.18 14.42 15.70
N GLU A 179 -27.34 13.78 15.64
CA GLU A 179 -28.52 14.29 14.92
C GLU A 179 -29.02 15.64 15.46
N ASN A 180 -28.99 15.83 16.79
CA ASN A 180 -29.49 17.04 17.46
C ASN A 180 -28.52 17.60 18.52
N ASP A 181 -27.29 17.10 18.54
CA ASP A 181 -26.27 17.52 19.50
C ASP A 181 -25.35 18.59 18.86
N LEU A 182 -25.10 19.65 19.62
CA LEU A 182 -24.26 20.80 19.24
C LEU A 182 -22.94 20.83 20.02
N SER A 183 -22.60 19.73 20.71
CA SER A 183 -21.30 19.55 21.35
C SER A 183 -20.15 19.77 20.35
N PRO A 184 -18.95 20.19 20.80
CA PRO A 184 -17.78 20.33 19.94
C PRO A 184 -17.50 19.08 19.10
N TYR A 185 -17.64 17.90 19.72
CA TYR A 185 -17.58 16.60 19.04
C TYR A 185 -18.54 16.53 17.85
N CYS A 186 -19.82 16.84 18.06
CA CYS A 186 -20.83 16.76 17.01
C CYS A 186 -20.72 17.85 15.95
N LYS A 187 -20.20 19.04 16.29
CA LYS A 187 -19.85 20.05 15.28
C LYS A 187 -18.78 19.53 14.32
N ILE A 188 -17.71 18.93 14.85
CA ILE A 188 -16.64 18.34 14.02
C ILE A 188 -17.21 17.19 13.17
N PHE A 189 -17.98 16.28 13.78
CA PHE A 189 -18.63 15.19 13.06
C PHE A 189 -19.51 15.72 11.92
N ASN A 190 -20.38 16.69 12.17
CA ASN A 190 -21.30 17.24 11.18
C ASN A 190 -20.55 17.99 10.06
N LYS A 191 -19.46 18.68 10.38
CA LYS A 191 -18.57 19.29 9.39
C LYS A 191 -17.96 18.24 8.47
N MET A 192 -17.44 17.14 9.02
CA MET A 192 -16.93 16.02 8.23
C MET A 192 -18.04 15.37 7.40
N PHE A 193 -19.21 15.15 7.99
CA PHE A 193 -20.38 14.54 7.35
C PHE A 193 -20.76 15.29 6.06
N ILE A 194 -20.78 16.63 6.11
CA ILE A 194 -21.08 17.48 4.94
C ILE A 194 -19.90 17.50 3.97
N THR A 195 -18.68 17.73 4.46
CA THR A 195 -17.47 17.92 3.64
C THR A 195 -17.19 16.70 2.76
N TYR A 196 -17.31 15.50 3.33
CA TYR A 196 -17.07 14.24 2.62
C TYR A 196 -18.34 13.65 1.98
N LYS A 197 -19.43 14.41 1.95
CA LYS A 197 -20.72 14.01 1.36
C LYS A 197 -21.22 12.66 1.90
N MET A 198 -21.06 12.43 3.20
CA MET A 198 -21.34 11.13 3.83
C MET A 198 -22.82 10.74 3.81
N GLN A 199 -23.73 11.64 3.46
CA GLN A 199 -25.14 11.32 3.21
C GLN A 199 -25.34 10.33 2.06
N THR A 200 -24.39 10.24 1.12
CA THR A 200 -24.44 9.27 0.01
C THR A 200 -23.76 7.96 0.36
N PHE A 201 -23.27 7.81 1.61
CA PHE A 201 -22.60 6.59 2.02
C PHE A 201 -23.57 5.41 2.03
N LEU A 202 -23.22 4.37 1.30
CA LEU A 202 -23.95 3.12 1.20
C LEU A 202 -23.53 2.18 2.32
N ASP A 203 -24.44 1.29 2.68
CA ASP A 203 -24.12 0.16 3.54
C ASP A 203 -23.42 -0.91 2.72
N PHE A 204 -22.12 -1.06 2.94
CA PHE A 204 -21.35 -2.12 2.30
C PHE A 204 -21.35 -3.39 3.13
N VAL A 205 -21.39 -4.53 2.43
CA VAL A 205 -21.16 -5.84 3.01
C VAL A 205 -20.31 -6.64 2.03
N CYS A 206 -19.35 -7.40 2.54
CA CYS A 206 -18.61 -8.36 1.73
C CYS A 206 -19.54 -9.50 1.29
N ARG A 207 -19.61 -9.74 -0.03
CA ARG A 207 -20.42 -10.84 -0.58
C ARG A 207 -19.80 -12.20 -0.32
N GLU A 208 -18.49 -12.29 -0.54
CA GLU A 208 -17.69 -13.47 -0.26
C GLU A 208 -16.50 -13.09 0.60
N VAL A 209 -16.21 -13.94 1.59
CA VAL A 209 -15.05 -13.80 2.49
C VAL A 209 -14.15 -15.00 2.29
N GLU A 210 -12.85 -14.76 2.14
CA GLU A 210 -11.87 -15.82 1.99
C GLU A 210 -11.81 -16.72 3.25
N PRO A 211 -11.81 -18.05 3.09
CA PRO A 211 -11.70 -18.95 4.23
C PRO A 211 -10.31 -18.84 4.86
N GLU A 212 -10.26 -18.80 6.19
CA GLU A 212 -9.00 -18.91 6.93
C GLU A 212 -8.34 -20.26 6.61
N ILE A 213 -7.22 -20.24 5.90
CA ILE A 213 -6.34 -21.42 5.85
C ILE A 213 -5.75 -21.58 7.24
N VAL A 214 -6.38 -22.42 8.05
CA VAL A 214 -5.82 -22.97 9.28
C VAL A 214 -4.69 -23.91 8.83
N ALA A 215 -3.44 -23.51 9.08
CA ALA A 215 -2.35 -24.45 8.99
C ALA A 215 -2.64 -25.54 10.04
N LYS A 216 -3.07 -26.72 9.58
CA LYS A 216 -3.11 -27.89 10.46
C LYS A 216 -1.66 -28.15 10.85
N GLU A 217 -1.32 -27.95 12.12
CA GLU A 217 -0.10 -28.51 12.67
C GLU A 217 -0.20 -30.03 12.52
N GLU A 218 0.57 -30.57 11.59
CA GLU A 218 0.73 -32.00 11.41
C GLU A 218 1.51 -32.53 12.61
N TYR A 219 0.79 -32.93 13.65
CA TYR A 219 1.35 -33.74 14.73
C TYR A 219 1.96 -34.99 14.10
N ARG A 220 3.29 -35.03 13.98
CA ARG A 220 4.04 -36.28 13.81
C ARG A 220 3.86 -37.10 15.09
N GLY A 221 2.74 -37.81 15.17
CA GLY A 221 2.52 -38.83 16.17
C GLY A 221 3.60 -39.89 16.04
N ALA A 222 4.42 -40.03 17.07
CA ALA A 222 5.31 -41.17 17.22
C ALA A 222 4.46 -42.45 17.26
N LEU A 223 4.49 -43.22 16.18
CA LEU A 223 4.01 -44.60 16.18
C LEU A 223 4.98 -45.43 17.04
N GLY A 224 4.62 -45.61 18.31
CA GLY A 224 5.19 -46.64 19.16
C GLY A 224 4.81 -48.01 18.62
N VAL A 225 5.76 -48.68 17.96
CA VAL A 225 5.67 -50.10 17.64
C VAL A 225 6.06 -50.90 18.89
N PRO A 226 5.25 -51.84 19.39
CA PRO A 226 5.67 -52.74 20.46
C PRO A 226 6.52 -53.86 19.88
N GLY A 227 7.83 -53.83 20.13
CA GLY A 227 8.76 -54.90 19.78
C GLY A 227 8.89 -55.93 20.91
N SER A 228 8.39 -57.14 20.66
CA SER A 228 8.70 -58.34 21.47
C SER A 228 10.03 -58.93 21.03
N PHE A 229 10.83 -59.31 22.02
CA PHE A 229 12.13 -59.98 21.92
C PHE A 229 12.06 -61.30 21.14
N ASN A 230 13.09 -61.57 20.31
CA ASN A 230 13.88 -62.81 20.31
C ASN A 230 15.10 -62.64 19.38
N GLY A 231 16.29 -62.94 19.89
CA GLY A 231 17.56 -62.77 19.20
C GLY A 231 18.00 -63.98 18.37
N LEU A 232 18.94 -63.75 17.45
CA LEU A 232 20.22 -64.48 17.39
C LEU A 232 21.19 -63.78 16.42
N GLN A 233 22.29 -63.30 17.00
CA GLN A 233 23.69 -63.41 16.55
C GLN A 233 24.10 -63.06 15.09
N ALA A 234 24.70 -61.86 15.00
CA ALA A 234 26.01 -61.54 14.43
C ALA A 234 26.45 -62.20 13.11
N GLN A 235 26.63 -61.39 12.05
CA GLN A 235 27.89 -61.36 11.31
C GLN A 235 28.24 -59.92 10.87
N THR A 236 29.41 -59.50 11.34
CA THR A 236 30.17 -58.32 10.96
C THR A 236 30.71 -58.50 9.54
N PHE A 237 30.57 -57.51 8.65
CA PHE A 237 31.72 -56.86 8.00
C PHE A 237 31.27 -55.66 7.17
N GLN A 238 31.91 -54.52 7.42
CA GLN A 238 31.79 -53.31 6.64
C GLN A 238 32.67 -53.37 5.37
N THR A 239 32.43 -52.38 4.53
CA THR A 239 33.34 -51.69 3.60
C THR A 239 33.33 -52.17 2.14
N GLY A 240 33.29 -51.19 1.23
CA GLY A 240 33.63 -51.42 -0.16
C GLY A 240 32.98 -50.49 -1.19
N TYR A 241 33.21 -49.19 -1.08
CA TYR A 241 33.15 -48.29 -2.24
C TYR A 241 34.23 -48.73 -3.25
N SER A 242 33.93 -48.86 -4.54
CA SER A 242 34.67 -48.22 -5.66
C SER A 242 34.32 -48.80 -7.05
N SER A 243 33.80 -47.91 -7.89
CA SER A 243 34.22 -47.55 -9.26
C SER A 243 34.66 -48.58 -10.34
N ARG A 244 33.99 -48.40 -11.50
CA ARG A 244 34.47 -48.50 -12.91
C ARG A 244 34.84 -49.91 -13.39
N THR A 245 34.64 -50.34 -14.64
CA THR A 245 34.80 -49.72 -15.98
C THR A 245 34.02 -50.51 -17.05
N ASN A 246 33.73 -49.85 -18.17
CA ASN A 246 33.16 -50.31 -19.44
C ASN A 246 33.85 -51.54 -20.07
N VAL A 247 33.06 -52.44 -20.71
CA VAL A 247 33.41 -53.20 -21.94
C VAL A 247 32.11 -53.59 -22.70
N LEU A 248 32.02 -53.23 -23.99
CA LEU A 248 31.18 -53.84 -25.05
C LEU A 248 32.15 -54.68 -25.95
N PRO A 249 31.76 -55.53 -26.95
CA PRO A 249 30.46 -55.74 -27.60
C PRO A 249 30.10 -57.22 -27.93
N GLY A 250 28.92 -57.48 -28.50
CA GLY A 250 28.57 -58.77 -29.12
C GLY A 250 27.22 -58.73 -29.84
N SER A 251 27.23 -59.01 -31.14
CA SER A 251 26.15 -58.80 -32.13
C SER A 251 25.53 -60.14 -32.56
N GLU A 252 24.23 -60.15 -32.89
CA GLU A 252 23.55 -60.95 -33.92
C GLU A 252 22.02 -60.80 -33.76
N PHE A 253 21.12 -61.05 -34.71
CA PHE A 253 20.89 -60.60 -36.09
C PHE A 253 19.44 -61.05 -36.42
N GLN A 254 18.73 -60.27 -37.25
CA GLN A 254 17.46 -60.61 -37.95
C GLN A 254 16.17 -60.76 -37.12
N LEU A 255 14.97 -60.35 -37.58
CA LEU A 255 14.42 -60.24 -38.94
C LEU A 255 13.21 -59.27 -38.91
N GLU A 256 13.12 -58.34 -39.88
CA GLU A 256 11.89 -57.59 -40.21
C GLU A 256 11.11 -58.37 -41.30
N PRO A 257 9.77 -58.29 -41.32
CA PRO A 257 9.20 -57.46 -42.39
C PRO A 257 7.90 -56.68 -42.05
N ALA A 258 7.89 -55.44 -42.53
CA ALA A 258 6.88 -54.81 -43.40
C ALA A 258 5.67 -54.06 -42.79
N LEU A 259 5.77 -52.73 -42.94
CA LEU A 259 4.78 -51.79 -43.49
C LEU A 259 3.43 -51.62 -42.77
N THR A 260 3.41 -50.67 -41.84
CA THR A 260 2.27 -49.73 -41.68
C THR A 260 2.84 -48.31 -41.47
N PRO A 261 2.30 -47.26 -42.13
CA PRO A 261 2.81 -45.91 -41.94
C PRO A 261 2.29 -45.37 -40.60
N LYS A 262 3.12 -45.44 -39.55
CA LYS A 262 2.87 -44.68 -38.32
C LYS A 262 3.36 -43.25 -38.55
N SER A 263 2.40 -42.32 -38.56
CA SER A 263 2.65 -40.89 -38.47
C SER A 263 3.49 -40.57 -37.23
N SER A 264 4.74 -40.17 -37.42
CA SER A 264 5.53 -39.59 -36.35
C SER A 264 4.87 -38.28 -35.89
N PRO A 265 4.69 -38.07 -34.57
CA PRO A 265 4.28 -36.76 -34.06
C PRO A 265 5.41 -35.78 -34.38
N ILE A 266 5.07 -34.64 -34.98
CA ILE A 266 5.99 -33.52 -35.10
C ILE A 266 6.36 -33.10 -33.68
N ASP A 267 7.64 -33.24 -33.32
CA ASP A 267 8.17 -32.77 -32.05
C ASP A 267 7.81 -31.28 -31.87
N PRO A 268 7.13 -30.88 -30.78
CA PRO A 268 6.76 -29.47 -30.54
C PRO A 268 7.98 -28.55 -30.39
N MET A 269 9.19 -29.12 -30.34
CA MET A 269 10.45 -28.41 -30.28
C MET A 269 10.85 -27.73 -31.61
N VAL A 270 10.27 -28.14 -32.76
CA VAL A 270 10.62 -27.54 -34.06
C VAL A 270 9.76 -26.30 -34.39
N ILE A 271 8.60 -26.15 -33.76
CA ILE A 271 7.68 -25.01 -34.00
C ILE A 271 7.87 -23.88 -32.97
N THR A 272 8.41 -24.19 -31.79
CA THR A 272 8.58 -23.19 -30.72
C THR A 272 9.78 -22.27 -30.96
N PHE A 273 10.87 -22.78 -31.54
CA PHE A 273 12.11 -22.01 -31.70
C PHE A 273 12.00 -20.77 -32.63
N PRO A 274 11.27 -20.80 -33.76
CA PRO A 274 11.09 -19.63 -34.61
C PRO A 274 10.23 -18.53 -33.98
N VAL A 275 9.22 -18.89 -33.19
CA VAL A 275 8.24 -17.94 -32.63
C VAL A 275 8.89 -17.07 -31.55
N PHE A 276 9.74 -17.65 -30.69
CA PHE A 276 10.49 -16.88 -29.70
C PHE A 276 11.51 -15.94 -30.34
N GLY A 277 12.15 -16.37 -31.43
CA GLY A 277 13.04 -15.52 -32.21
C GLY A 277 12.31 -14.31 -32.80
N ILE A 278 11.14 -14.53 -33.41
CA ILE A 278 10.32 -13.45 -33.98
C ILE A 278 9.86 -12.49 -32.87
N LEU A 279 9.38 -12.97 -31.73
CA LEU A 279 8.94 -12.12 -30.62
C LEU A 279 10.09 -11.30 -30.01
N LEU A 280 11.28 -11.89 -29.86
CA LEU A 280 12.47 -11.18 -29.38
C LEU A 280 12.92 -10.10 -30.35
N THR A 281 12.95 -10.39 -31.66
CA THR A 281 13.28 -9.38 -32.67
C THR A 281 12.26 -8.26 -32.71
N LEU A 282 10.96 -8.54 -32.61
CA LEU A 282 9.90 -7.52 -32.53
C LEU A 282 10.00 -6.68 -31.25
N PHE A 283 10.34 -7.29 -30.11
CA PHE A 283 10.53 -6.57 -28.84
C PHE A 283 11.73 -5.62 -28.89
N ILE A 284 12.85 -6.08 -29.47
CA ILE A 284 14.03 -5.24 -29.68
C ILE A 284 13.71 -4.11 -30.66
N LEU A 285 13.07 -4.40 -31.81
CA LEU A 285 12.67 -3.37 -32.76
C LEU A 285 11.66 -2.38 -32.15
N TYR A 286 10.71 -2.83 -31.33
CA TYR A 286 9.81 -1.96 -30.59
C TYR A 286 10.57 -1.02 -29.63
N LYS A 287 11.60 -1.52 -28.94
CA LYS A 287 12.44 -0.72 -28.04
C LYS A 287 13.33 0.29 -28.76
N PHE A 288 13.72 0.04 -30.01
CA PHE A 288 14.65 0.87 -30.77
C PHE A 288 14.03 1.68 -31.93
N THR A 289 12.74 1.51 -32.22
CA THR A 289 12.02 2.30 -33.22
C THR A 289 11.26 3.45 -32.52
N PRO A 290 11.51 4.74 -32.83
CA PRO A 290 10.95 5.88 -32.08
C PRO A 290 9.51 6.19 -32.52
N LEU A 291 8.63 5.19 -32.53
CA LEU A 291 7.22 5.34 -32.96
C LEU A 291 6.21 5.33 -31.81
N GLY A 292 6.67 5.28 -30.56
CA GLY A 292 5.80 5.36 -29.36
C GLY A 292 4.87 6.59 -29.34
N PRO A 293 5.36 7.81 -29.64
CA PRO A 293 4.50 8.99 -29.63
C PRO A 293 3.49 9.02 -30.79
N TRP A 294 3.85 8.43 -31.93
CA TRP A 294 3.05 8.54 -33.16
C TRP A 294 1.79 7.67 -33.10
N VAL A 295 1.90 6.42 -32.62
CA VAL A 295 0.76 5.49 -32.50
C VAL A 295 -0.24 5.97 -31.45
N HIS A 296 0.25 6.52 -30.33
CA HIS A 296 -0.61 7.08 -29.28
C HIS A 296 -1.35 8.34 -29.75
N SER A 297 -0.72 9.16 -30.59
CA SER A 297 -1.33 10.36 -31.17
C SER A 297 -2.38 10.05 -32.24
N HIS A 298 -2.25 8.96 -32.98
CA HIS A 298 -3.14 8.67 -34.12
C HIS A 298 -4.38 7.86 -33.73
N LEU A 299 -4.31 7.07 -32.66
CA LEU A 299 -5.45 6.29 -32.12
C LEU A 299 -6.40 7.14 -31.25
N LEU A 300 -5.90 8.18 -30.58
CA LEU A 300 -6.73 9.11 -29.80
C LEU A 300 -7.20 10.33 -30.60
N ARG A 301 -6.71 10.51 -31.84
CA ARG A 301 -7.01 11.66 -32.69
C ARG A 301 -7.84 11.28 -33.91
N LYS A 302 -8.91 10.50 -33.71
CA LYS A 302 -9.97 10.41 -34.72
C LYS A 302 -11.31 10.10 -34.06
N ASN A 303 -11.88 11.14 -33.48
CA ASN A 303 -13.29 11.51 -33.61
C ASN A 303 -13.46 12.81 -32.82
N ASN A 304 -13.43 13.92 -33.55
CA ASN A 304 -14.15 15.16 -33.30
C ASN A 304 -13.61 16.19 -34.28
N ILE A 305 -14.43 16.59 -35.25
CA ILE A 305 -14.62 17.96 -35.74
C ILE A 305 -15.74 17.87 -36.78
N LEU A 306 -16.95 18.17 -36.31
CA LEU A 306 -17.70 19.33 -36.78
C LEU A 306 -18.69 19.69 -35.67
N ARG A 307 -18.44 20.83 -35.00
CA ARG A 307 -19.40 21.94 -34.81
C ARG A 307 -19.01 22.82 -33.60
N GLU A 308 -18.69 24.08 -33.92
CA GLU A 308 -18.76 25.32 -33.10
C GLU A 308 -20.06 25.40 -32.27
N GLU A 309 -20.20 26.06 -31.11
CA GLU A 309 -19.69 27.37 -30.65
C GLU A 309 -20.06 27.58 -29.13
N ILE A 310 -19.21 28.31 -28.39
CA ILE A 310 -19.46 29.20 -27.21
C ILE A 310 -19.52 28.62 -25.77
N ASP A 311 -18.31 28.56 -25.19
CA ASP A 311 -17.79 28.90 -23.83
C ASP A 311 -18.67 28.87 -22.56
N GLU A 312 -18.51 27.79 -21.78
CA GLU A 312 -18.66 27.72 -20.32
C GLU A 312 -17.46 26.94 -19.73
N GLU A 313 -16.79 27.49 -18.71
CA GLU A 313 -15.63 26.92 -18.02
C GLU A 313 -16.08 26.21 -16.73
N ASP A 314 -16.22 24.88 -16.78
CA ASP A 314 -16.34 23.97 -15.65
C ASP A 314 -15.22 22.92 -15.73
N HIS A 315 -14.51 22.68 -14.62
CA HIS A 315 -13.43 21.71 -14.51
C HIS A 315 -13.61 20.79 -13.30
N GLU A 316 -13.88 19.50 -13.53
CA GLU A 316 -13.41 18.37 -12.71
C GLU A 316 -13.16 17.18 -13.66
N LEU A 317 -11.90 16.77 -13.89
CA LEU A 317 -11.02 15.89 -13.10
C LEU A 317 -11.03 14.43 -13.63
N LEU A 318 -9.89 14.06 -14.21
CA LEU A 318 -9.51 12.71 -14.64
C LEU A 318 -8.81 11.99 -13.48
N GLN A 319 -9.18 10.72 -13.29
CA GLN A 319 -8.48 9.76 -12.44
C GLN A 319 -7.88 8.68 -13.34
N ASP A 320 -6.55 8.56 -13.32
CA ASP A 320 -5.81 7.30 -13.25
C ASP A 320 -4.31 7.53 -13.56
N GLU A 321 -3.51 7.70 -12.51
CA GLU A 321 -2.06 7.49 -12.55
C GLU A 321 -1.63 6.61 -11.37
N TYR A 322 -1.89 5.30 -11.50
CA TYR A 322 -1.19 4.27 -10.73
C TYR A 322 -0.31 3.49 -11.70
N THR A 323 0.96 3.90 -11.84
CA THR A 323 2.16 3.05 -12.02
C THR A 323 3.37 3.86 -12.50
N TYR A 324 4.12 4.50 -11.60
CA TYR A 324 5.58 4.59 -11.73
C TYR A 324 6.23 5.01 -10.41
N ARG A 325 6.80 4.05 -9.67
CA ARG A 325 7.82 4.34 -8.67
C ARG A 325 9.06 3.50 -8.97
N ASN A 326 10.18 4.21 -8.95
CA ASN A 326 11.54 3.76 -8.67
C ASN A 326 12.44 3.57 -9.90
N GLU A 327 13.26 4.59 -10.18
CA GLU A 327 14.69 4.43 -10.46
C GLU A 327 15.40 5.80 -10.42
N ASN A 328 16.65 5.78 -9.95
CA ASN A 328 17.67 6.85 -9.97
C ASN A 328 17.78 7.78 -8.76
N PHE A 329 18.54 7.34 -7.75
CA PHE A 329 19.49 8.24 -7.08
C PHE A 329 20.81 7.48 -6.79
N HIS A 330 21.67 7.41 -7.81
CA HIS A 330 23.09 7.10 -7.64
C HIS A 330 23.91 7.82 -8.73
N GLY A 331 24.78 8.75 -8.27
CA GLY A 331 26.02 9.14 -8.94
C GLY A 331 25.95 10.18 -10.07
N ASN A 332 26.35 11.42 -9.80
CA ASN A 332 27.67 11.89 -10.27
C ASN A 332 28.03 13.29 -9.73
N ARG A 333 29.19 13.36 -9.08
CA ARG A 333 30.01 14.58 -8.97
C ARG A 333 30.76 14.75 -10.28
N HIS A 334 30.74 15.91 -10.93
CA HIS A 334 31.92 16.49 -11.59
C HIS A 334 31.78 18.01 -11.70
N ASN A 335 32.86 18.69 -11.27
CA ASN A 335 33.13 20.11 -11.40
C ASN A 335 33.38 20.50 -12.87
N MET A 336 33.00 21.72 -13.25
CA MET A 336 33.82 22.70 -13.98
C MET A 336 32.98 23.95 -14.30
N GLY A 337 33.50 25.13 -13.93
CA GLY A 337 32.99 26.43 -14.37
C GLY A 337 34.17 27.38 -14.52
N TYR A 338 34.55 27.65 -15.77
CA TYR A 338 35.61 28.58 -16.18
C TYR A 338 35.18 30.04 -15.98
N HIS A 339 36.12 30.90 -15.59
CA HIS A 339 36.00 32.35 -15.66
C HIS A 339 36.48 32.86 -17.02
N PRO A 340 35.77 33.81 -17.66
CA PRO A 340 36.34 34.71 -18.65
C PRO A 340 36.70 36.07 -18.02
N SER A 341 37.81 36.60 -18.53
CA SER A 341 38.50 37.86 -18.27
C SER A 341 37.67 39.13 -18.50
#